data_AF-A0A8J2TCJ4-F1
#
_entry.id   AF-A0A8J2TCJ4-F1
#
_cell.length_a   1.000
_cell.length_b   1.000
_cell.length_c   1.000
_cell.angle_alpha   90.00
_cell.angle_beta   90.00
_cell.angle_gamma   90.00
#
_symmetry.space_group_name_H-M   'P 1'
#
loop_
_entity.id
_entity.type
_entity.pdbx_description
1 polymer ?
#
loop_
_entity_poly.entity_id
_entity_poly.type
_entity_poly.pdbx_seq_one_letter_code
_entity_poly.pdbx_strand_id
1 'polypeptide(L)'
;MEQVEALWSNRLYPIHSQINPLPDSLIAPLDKKKLDANFPSGKANLRASLNYGGILYAEYKSSIEIIKPPIDPIIAFKLIWQDEFNKTKSVVQQICDFSGVQLIDMLQKNLKALQAKNIKSRLLKSLSYTNYSLSCNLSENSQKKTGIFWYEAPHMSSFFHAMNASKIVIDNNYCDLFILIRAAKLGKPNTKGYQLYESMFGATTPHTHIIPSLEDVHYLRTYQKLAYEAESGDLNVNFQTIDLPTLEQLVRDSGVLKDCQLLQKLGLFEAPPSPDVQMKEKAQKFLINLLQKECLLGRSFIIGKLRNQFIALSDVDCEEILQDVHIRGSLTIINPSPAKPKEQLVAWVPQSS
;
A
#
# COMPACT_ATOMS: atom_id res chain seq x y z
N MET A 1 27.32 24.13 0.69
CA MET A 1 27.78 22.84 1.24
C MET A 1 27.77 22.80 2.76
N GLU A 2 28.28 23.82 3.47
CA GLU A 2 28.23 23.86 4.95
C GLU A 2 26.83 23.66 5.54
N GLN A 3 25.78 24.21 4.89
CA GLN A 3 24.39 24.00 5.31
C GLN A 3 23.94 22.53 5.22
N VAL A 4 24.46 21.76 4.25
CA VAL A 4 24.15 20.33 4.10
C VAL A 4 24.90 19.51 5.15
N GLU A 5 26.16 19.86 5.41
CA GLU A 5 26.96 19.23 6.47
C GLU A 5 26.34 19.46 7.85
N ALA A 6 25.91 20.70 8.14
CA ALA A 6 25.17 21.02 9.37
C ALA A 6 23.85 20.25 9.46
N LEU A 7 23.12 20.10 8.34
CA LEU A 7 21.89 19.31 8.30
C LEU A 7 22.15 17.83 8.64
N TRP A 8 23.17 17.22 8.03
CA TRP A 8 23.54 15.84 8.30
C TRP A 8 24.04 15.64 9.73
N SER A 9 24.89 16.55 10.22
CA SER A 9 25.40 16.53 11.58
C SER A 9 24.26 16.59 12.60
N ASN A 10 23.30 17.50 12.42
CA ASN A 10 22.12 17.58 13.28
C ASN A 10 21.29 16.29 13.30
N ARG A 11 21.24 15.54 12.20
CA ARG A 11 20.53 14.25 12.12
C ARG A 11 21.28 13.12 12.83
N LEU A 12 22.61 13.14 12.79
CA LEU A 12 23.48 12.11 13.36
C LEU A 12 23.81 12.36 14.84
N TYR A 13 23.72 13.61 15.29
CA TYR A 13 24.04 14.02 16.66
C TYR A 13 23.41 13.15 17.75
N PRO A 14 22.11 12.77 17.70
CA PRO A 14 21.51 11.93 18.74
C PRO A 14 22.16 10.55 18.86
N ILE A 15 22.75 10.04 17.78
CA ILE A 15 23.45 8.75 17.76
C ILE A 15 24.89 8.96 18.27
N HIS A 16 25.58 9.98 17.78
CA HIS A 16 26.96 10.29 18.18
C HIS A 16 27.06 10.60 19.68
N SER A 17 26.05 11.23 20.27
CA SER A 17 26.02 11.51 21.71
C SER A 17 25.91 10.27 22.59
N GLN A 18 25.60 9.10 22.02
CA GLN A 18 25.41 7.83 22.75
C GLN A 18 26.62 6.89 22.67
N ILE A 19 27.67 7.24 21.93
CA ILE A 19 28.82 6.38 21.68
C ILE A 19 30.12 6.95 22.26
N ASN A 20 30.98 6.06 22.75
CA ASN A 20 32.31 6.39 23.27
C ASN A 20 33.32 5.36 22.72
N PRO A 21 34.38 5.77 21.99
CA PRO A 21 34.75 7.16 21.69
C PRO A 21 33.77 7.86 20.74
N LEU A 22 33.74 9.19 20.81
CA LEU A 22 33.09 10.03 19.81
C LEU A 22 33.73 9.78 18.43
N PRO A 23 32.95 9.83 17.35
CA PRO A 23 33.49 9.63 16.01
C PRO A 23 34.39 10.80 15.58
N ASP A 24 35.36 10.51 14.72
CA ASP A 24 36.35 11.48 14.23
C ASP A 24 35.73 12.62 13.39
N SER A 25 34.47 12.47 12.96
CA SER A 25 33.73 13.46 12.18
C SER A 25 32.29 13.58 12.66
N LEU A 26 31.79 14.82 12.69
CA LEU A 26 30.41 15.16 13.03
C LEU A 26 29.36 14.61 12.06
N ILE A 27 29.79 14.15 10.88
CA ILE A 27 28.93 13.51 9.89
C ILE A 27 29.26 12.03 9.69
N ALA A 28 30.18 11.45 10.46
CA ALA A 28 30.50 10.02 10.34
C ALA A 28 29.22 9.15 10.47
N PRO A 29 29.06 8.10 9.66
CA PRO A 29 30.03 7.52 8.71
C PRO A 29 30.02 8.17 7.30
N LEU A 30 29.31 9.29 7.12
CA LEU A 30 29.26 10.00 5.83
C LEU A 30 30.56 10.76 5.56
N ASP A 31 30.85 10.98 4.28
CA ASP A 31 32.08 11.65 3.82
C ASP A 31 31.76 12.95 3.08
N LYS A 32 32.36 14.04 3.55
CA LYS A 32 32.27 15.38 2.92
C LYS A 32 32.83 15.37 1.49
N LYS A 33 33.88 14.60 1.20
CA LYS A 33 34.42 14.48 -0.16
C LYS A 33 33.42 13.87 -1.12
N LYS A 34 32.69 12.82 -0.68
CA LYS A 34 31.61 12.22 -1.46
C LYS A 34 30.45 13.20 -1.69
N LEU A 35 30.16 14.06 -0.70
CA LEU A 35 29.17 15.13 -0.82
C LEU A 35 29.59 16.19 -1.85
N ASP A 36 30.83 16.69 -1.77
CA ASP A 36 31.35 17.70 -2.70
C ASP A 36 31.44 17.17 -4.14
N ALA A 37 31.80 15.89 -4.32
CA ALA A 37 31.84 15.24 -5.63
C ALA A 37 30.45 15.10 -6.27
N ASN A 38 29.40 14.83 -5.48
CA ASN A 38 28.03 14.66 -5.99
C ASN A 38 27.34 16.01 -6.28
N PHE A 39 27.80 17.09 -5.67
CA PHE A 39 27.29 18.45 -5.90
C PHE A 39 28.42 19.41 -6.27
N PRO A 40 29.05 19.26 -7.46
CA PRO A 40 30.25 20.01 -7.85
C PRO A 40 30.00 21.52 -8.00
N SER A 41 28.74 21.93 -8.20
CA SER A 41 28.34 23.33 -8.25
C SER A 41 28.24 24.00 -6.86
N GLY A 42 28.46 23.24 -5.79
CA GLY A 42 28.30 23.68 -4.40
C GLY A 42 26.85 23.92 -3.98
N LYS A 43 25.89 23.66 -4.88
CA LYS A 43 24.45 23.84 -4.69
C LYS A 43 23.76 22.49 -4.66
N ALA A 44 23.07 22.22 -3.56
CA ALA A 44 22.20 21.08 -3.41
C ALA A 44 20.93 21.55 -2.71
N ASN A 45 19.75 21.10 -3.17
CA ASN A 45 18.55 21.31 -2.38
C ASN A 45 18.56 20.36 -1.17
N LEU A 46 17.87 20.74 -0.08
CA LEU A 46 17.91 20.00 1.18
C LEU A 46 17.42 18.54 1.03
N ARG A 47 16.43 18.31 0.16
CA ARG A 47 15.85 16.98 -0.07
C ARG A 47 16.83 16.05 -0.78
N ALA A 48 17.41 16.49 -1.89
CA ALA A 48 18.42 15.74 -2.64
C ALA A 48 19.64 15.44 -1.77
N SER A 49 20.03 16.39 -0.90
CA SER A 49 21.11 16.21 0.06
C SER A 49 20.79 15.14 1.11
N LEU A 50 19.56 15.12 1.65
CA LEU A 50 19.14 14.08 2.60
C LEU A 50 19.05 12.70 1.94
N ASN A 51 18.50 12.63 0.72
CA ASN A 51 18.44 11.38 -0.05
C ASN A 51 19.86 10.82 -0.28
N TYR A 52 20.80 11.67 -0.70
CA TYR A 52 22.19 11.26 -0.90
C TYR A 52 22.86 10.80 0.40
N GLY A 53 22.63 11.49 1.52
CA GLY A 53 23.10 11.04 2.83
C GLY A 53 22.56 9.66 3.21
N GLY A 54 21.30 9.37 2.88
CA GLY A 54 20.70 8.05 3.04
C GLY A 54 21.35 6.96 2.18
N ILE A 55 21.67 7.27 0.92
CA ILE A 55 22.42 6.37 0.01
C ILE A 55 23.79 6.04 0.62
N LEU A 56 24.55 7.05 1.02
CA LEU A 56 25.88 6.86 1.62
C LEU A 56 25.82 6.06 2.93
N TYR A 57 24.78 6.28 3.73
CA TYR A 57 24.56 5.51 4.95
C TYR A 57 24.22 4.05 4.66
N ALA A 58 23.41 3.79 3.63
CA ALA A 58 23.11 2.43 3.18
C ALA A 58 24.37 1.72 2.65
N GLU A 59 25.19 2.41 1.84
CA GLU A 59 26.49 1.91 1.37
C GLU A 59 27.40 1.54 2.56
N TYR A 60 27.48 2.42 3.57
CA TYR A 60 28.24 2.15 4.78
C TYR A 60 27.72 0.91 5.50
N LYS A 61 26.40 0.79 5.71
CA LYS A 61 25.80 -0.41 6.30
C LYS A 61 26.20 -1.67 5.53
N SER A 62 26.10 -1.65 4.19
CA SER A 62 26.47 -2.76 3.31
C SER A 62 27.97 -3.11 3.34
N SER A 63 28.84 -2.16 3.73
CA SER A 63 30.29 -2.39 3.88
C SER A 63 30.65 -3.15 5.15
N ILE A 64 29.74 -3.21 6.13
CA ILE A 64 29.93 -3.99 7.35
C ILE A 64 29.63 -5.45 7.00
N GLU A 65 30.65 -6.34 7.05
CA GLU A 65 30.54 -7.74 6.59
C GLU A 65 29.38 -8.55 7.20
N ILE A 66 28.87 -8.12 8.36
CA ILE A 66 27.76 -8.73 9.09
C ILE A 66 26.38 -8.29 8.53
N ILE A 67 26.33 -7.18 7.79
CA ILE A 67 25.11 -6.48 7.38
C ILE A 67 25.15 -6.25 5.87
N LYS A 68 24.68 -7.21 5.08
CA LYS A 68 24.41 -6.99 3.65
C LYS A 68 22.90 -7.03 3.41
N PRO A 69 22.16 -5.92 3.66
CA PRO A 69 20.78 -5.86 3.20
C PRO A 69 20.81 -5.99 1.67
N PRO A 70 20.05 -6.91 1.08
CA PRO A 70 19.66 -6.71 -0.30
C PRO A 70 18.86 -5.40 -0.31
N ILE A 71 19.39 -4.39 -1.00
CA ILE A 71 18.70 -3.15 -1.33
C ILE A 71 17.58 -3.53 -2.31
N ASP A 72 16.51 -4.14 -1.80
CA ASP A 72 15.37 -4.59 -2.60
C ASP A 72 14.30 -3.48 -2.61
N PRO A 73 14.08 -2.82 -3.76
CA PRO A 73 13.06 -1.78 -3.87
C PRO A 73 11.65 -2.32 -3.59
N ILE A 74 11.39 -3.61 -3.80
CA ILE A 74 10.11 -4.26 -3.48
C ILE A 74 9.90 -4.32 -1.96
N ILE A 75 10.91 -4.70 -1.19
CA ILE A 75 10.83 -4.72 0.28
C ILE A 75 10.65 -3.32 0.83
N ALA A 76 11.44 -2.35 0.34
CA ALA A 76 11.31 -0.96 0.73
C ALA A 76 9.91 -0.41 0.43
N PHE A 77 9.38 -0.72 -0.76
CA PHE A 77 8.03 -0.33 -1.17
C PHE A 77 6.96 -0.98 -0.31
N LYS A 78 7.06 -2.28 0.02
CA LYS A 78 6.10 -2.97 0.90
C LYS A 78 5.97 -2.29 2.27
N LEU A 79 7.08 -1.80 2.83
CA LEU A 79 7.05 -1.05 4.08
C LEU A 79 6.41 0.34 3.93
N ILE A 80 6.72 1.06 2.85
CA ILE A 80 6.06 2.36 2.55
C ILE A 80 4.55 2.18 2.37
N TRP A 81 4.16 1.17 1.58
CA TRP A 81 2.76 0.79 1.38
C TRP A 81 2.08 0.55 2.72
N GLN A 82 2.72 -0.24 3.59
CA GLN A 82 2.14 -0.62 4.87
C GLN A 82 1.93 0.58 5.80
N ASP A 83 2.92 1.48 5.89
CA ASP A 83 2.83 2.72 6.66
C ASP A 83 1.70 3.62 6.11
N GLU A 84 1.62 3.79 4.78
CA GLU A 84 0.62 4.65 4.16
C GLU A 84 -0.80 4.05 4.24
N PHE A 85 -0.91 2.73 4.18
CA PHE A 85 -2.15 2.01 4.40
C PHE A 85 -2.69 2.22 5.82
N ASN A 86 -1.83 2.16 6.83
CA ASN A 86 -2.22 2.42 8.21
C ASN A 86 -2.64 3.87 8.45
N LYS A 87 -1.92 4.84 7.88
CA LYS A 87 -2.35 6.25 7.92
C LYS A 87 -3.70 6.44 7.22
N THR A 88 -3.92 5.71 6.11
CA THR A 88 -5.21 5.76 5.42
C THR A 88 -6.32 5.18 6.29
N LYS A 89 -6.07 4.06 6.97
CA LYS A 89 -6.99 3.45 7.95
C LYS A 89 -7.36 4.40 9.10
N SER A 90 -6.41 5.18 9.62
CA SER A 90 -6.68 6.11 10.71
C SER A 90 -7.47 7.36 10.27
N VAL A 91 -7.36 7.75 9.00
CA VAL A 91 -8.05 8.93 8.46
C VAL A 91 -9.43 8.60 7.89
N VAL A 92 -9.56 7.49 7.16
CA VAL A 92 -10.79 7.12 6.45
C VAL A 92 -11.65 6.23 7.34
N GLN A 93 -12.79 6.76 7.79
CA GLN A 93 -13.64 6.09 8.77
C GLN A 93 -14.90 5.48 8.14
N GLN A 94 -15.35 6.02 7.00
CA GLN A 94 -16.56 5.56 6.33
C GLN A 94 -16.40 5.59 4.81
N ILE A 95 -17.10 4.69 4.10
CA ILE A 95 -17.11 4.68 2.63
C ILE A 95 -17.73 5.99 2.09
N CYS A 96 -18.74 6.51 2.79
CA CYS A 96 -19.42 7.75 2.43
C CYS A 96 -18.61 9.03 2.72
N ASP A 97 -17.39 8.93 3.26
CA ASP A 97 -16.43 10.04 3.29
C ASP A 97 -16.05 10.50 1.86
N PHE A 98 -16.34 9.66 0.86
CA PHE A 98 -16.07 9.92 -0.54
C PHE A 98 -17.35 9.99 -1.37
N SER A 99 -17.36 10.92 -2.33
CA SER A 99 -18.36 10.93 -3.39
C SER A 99 -18.16 9.74 -4.34
N GLY A 100 -19.22 9.33 -5.06
CA GLY A 100 -19.10 8.27 -6.07
C GLY A 100 -18.10 8.59 -7.19
N VAL A 101 -17.88 9.87 -7.49
CA VAL A 101 -16.84 10.31 -8.44
C VAL A 101 -15.44 10.02 -7.91
N GLN A 102 -15.20 10.27 -6.62
CA GLN A 102 -13.91 9.96 -6.00
C GLN A 102 -13.69 8.45 -5.89
N LEU A 103 -14.73 7.68 -5.54
CA LEU A 103 -14.66 6.23 -5.45
C LEU A 103 -14.34 5.58 -6.81
N ILE A 104 -15.00 6.03 -7.88
CA ILE A 104 -14.73 5.49 -9.22
C ILE A 104 -13.35 5.92 -9.74
N ASP A 105 -12.87 7.13 -9.41
CA ASP A 105 -11.52 7.58 -9.76
C ASP A 105 -10.44 6.74 -9.05
N MET A 106 -10.61 6.50 -7.75
CA MET A 106 -9.73 5.61 -6.98
C MET A 106 -9.68 4.21 -7.62
N LEU A 107 -10.83 3.62 -7.94
CA LEU A 107 -10.88 2.33 -8.61
C LEU A 107 -10.19 2.39 -9.97
N GLN A 108 -10.46 3.42 -10.78
CA GLN A 108 -9.86 3.59 -12.08
C GLN A 108 -8.33 3.65 -12.02
N LYS A 109 -7.75 4.38 -11.06
CA LYS A 109 -6.30 4.43 -10.86
C LYS A 109 -5.73 3.04 -10.52
N ASN A 110 -6.38 2.29 -9.64
CA ASN A 110 -5.95 0.93 -9.30
C ASN A 110 -6.06 -0.04 -10.50
N LEU A 111 -7.14 0.05 -11.27
CA LEU A 111 -7.32 -0.76 -12.48
C LEU A 111 -6.22 -0.47 -13.53
N LYS A 112 -5.81 0.80 -13.69
CA LYS A 112 -4.68 1.16 -14.55
C LYS A 112 -3.37 0.54 -14.08
N ALA A 113 -3.08 0.62 -12.78
CA ALA A 113 -1.89 0.02 -12.18
C ALA A 113 -1.83 -1.50 -12.40
N LEU A 114 -2.99 -2.15 -12.40
CA LEU A 114 -3.16 -3.57 -12.66
C LEU A 114 -3.34 -3.91 -14.15
N GLN A 115 -3.03 -2.96 -15.05
CA GLN A 115 -3.02 -3.16 -16.50
C GLN A 115 -4.37 -3.59 -17.10
N ALA A 116 -5.49 -3.21 -16.46
CA ALA A 116 -6.81 -3.36 -17.08
C ALA A 116 -6.87 -2.55 -18.39
N LYS A 117 -7.42 -3.14 -19.44
CA LYS A 117 -7.40 -2.55 -20.79
C LYS A 117 -8.67 -1.75 -21.08
N ASN A 118 -8.59 -0.86 -22.06
CA ASN A 118 -9.72 -0.10 -22.61
C ASN A 118 -10.56 0.65 -21.57
N ILE A 119 -9.92 1.17 -20.51
CA ILE A 119 -10.63 1.88 -19.45
C ILE A 119 -11.19 3.20 -20.01
N LYS A 120 -12.52 3.27 -20.11
CA LYS A 120 -13.27 4.45 -20.57
C LYS A 120 -14.22 4.91 -19.47
N SER A 121 -14.01 6.11 -18.94
CA SER A 121 -14.94 6.77 -18.03
C SER A 121 -16.28 7.06 -18.72
N ARG A 122 -17.32 7.38 -17.93
CA ARG A 122 -18.60 7.89 -18.44
C ARG A 122 -19.37 6.87 -19.28
N LEU A 123 -19.50 5.67 -18.73
CA LEU A 123 -20.33 4.60 -19.32
C LEU A 123 -21.81 5.02 -19.30
N LEU A 124 -22.31 5.41 -18.14
CA LEU A 124 -23.67 5.95 -18.00
C LEU A 124 -23.72 7.31 -18.71
N LYS A 125 -24.73 7.51 -19.56
CA LYS A 125 -24.95 8.76 -20.30
C LYS A 125 -25.87 9.75 -19.59
N SER A 126 -26.41 9.37 -18.43
CA SER A 126 -27.19 10.28 -17.58
C SER A 126 -26.31 11.38 -17.00
N LEU A 127 -26.75 12.64 -17.11
CA LEU A 127 -26.02 13.82 -16.60
C LEU A 127 -25.64 13.67 -15.12
N SER A 128 -26.53 13.09 -14.30
CA SER A 128 -26.32 12.95 -12.85
C SER A 128 -25.35 11.82 -12.47
N TYR A 129 -25.18 10.82 -13.32
CA TYR A 129 -24.45 9.58 -12.98
C TYR A 129 -23.26 9.30 -13.91
N THR A 130 -23.02 10.16 -14.90
CA THR A 130 -22.00 9.89 -15.91
C THR A 130 -20.61 9.73 -15.29
N ASN A 131 -20.25 10.58 -14.33
CA ASN A 131 -18.94 10.54 -13.68
C ASN A 131 -18.80 9.48 -12.56
N TYR A 132 -19.77 8.58 -12.42
CA TYR A 132 -19.78 7.54 -11.38
C TYR A 132 -19.49 6.15 -11.97
N SER A 133 -19.17 6.09 -13.27
CA SER A 133 -19.11 4.86 -14.02
C SER A 133 -17.96 4.83 -15.01
N LEU A 134 -17.50 3.62 -15.29
CA LEU A 134 -16.49 3.34 -16.32
C LEU A 134 -16.82 2.02 -17.02
N SER A 135 -16.14 1.77 -18.13
CA SER A 135 -16.06 0.46 -18.76
C SER A 135 -14.62 0.07 -18.99
N CYS A 136 -14.30 -1.21 -18.92
CA CYS A 136 -12.95 -1.74 -19.10
C CYS A 136 -12.96 -3.23 -19.45
N ASN A 137 -11.81 -3.76 -19.84
CA ASN A 137 -11.53 -5.18 -19.91
C ASN A 137 -10.67 -5.54 -18.68
N LEU A 138 -11.25 -6.30 -17.73
CA LEU A 138 -10.63 -6.60 -16.44
C LEU A 138 -9.47 -7.61 -16.53
N SER A 139 -9.47 -8.46 -17.56
CA SER A 139 -8.40 -9.43 -17.80
C SER A 139 -7.74 -9.13 -19.15
N GLU A 140 -6.42 -9.25 -19.22
CA GLU A 140 -5.64 -8.97 -20.44
C GLU A 140 -6.08 -9.81 -21.64
N ASN A 141 -6.58 -11.03 -21.39
CA ASN A 141 -6.98 -12.01 -22.39
C ASN A 141 -8.49 -11.98 -22.68
N SER A 142 -9.25 -11.19 -21.93
CA SER A 142 -10.71 -11.15 -22.07
C SER A 142 -11.14 -10.02 -22.99
N GLN A 143 -11.83 -10.38 -24.07
CA GLN A 143 -12.55 -9.42 -24.91
C GLN A 143 -13.83 -8.90 -24.22
N LYS A 144 -14.23 -9.51 -23.09
CA LYS A 144 -15.45 -9.15 -22.35
C LYS A 144 -15.33 -7.74 -21.80
N LYS A 145 -16.21 -6.85 -22.25
CA LYS A 145 -16.32 -5.48 -21.77
C LYS A 145 -17.16 -5.46 -20.50
N THR A 146 -16.52 -5.09 -19.39
CA THR A 146 -17.17 -4.92 -18.10
C THR A 146 -17.52 -3.45 -17.88
N GLY A 147 -18.79 -3.16 -17.62
CA GLY A 147 -19.26 -1.88 -17.11
C GLY A 147 -19.27 -1.87 -15.59
N ILE A 148 -18.73 -0.82 -14.97
CA ILE A 148 -18.68 -0.66 -13.52
C ILE A 148 -19.35 0.66 -13.16
N PHE A 149 -20.25 0.62 -12.19
CA PHE A 149 -20.93 1.79 -11.63
C PHE A 149 -20.83 1.76 -10.11
N TRP A 150 -20.22 2.79 -9.51
CA TRP A 150 -20.10 2.90 -8.06
C TRP A 150 -21.01 4.00 -7.53
N TYR A 151 -21.97 3.64 -6.68
CA TYR A 151 -22.99 4.57 -6.19
C TYR A 151 -23.41 4.35 -4.74
N GLU A 152 -23.14 5.33 -3.89
CA GLU A 152 -23.36 5.24 -2.43
C GLU A 152 -24.43 6.19 -1.87
N ALA A 153 -25.11 6.99 -2.71
CA ALA A 153 -26.06 7.96 -2.15
C ALA A 153 -27.23 7.24 -1.45
N PRO A 154 -27.68 7.73 -0.27
CA PRO A 154 -28.63 7.01 0.57
C PRO A 154 -30.09 7.16 0.14
N HIS A 155 -30.43 8.16 -0.68
CA HIS A 155 -31.82 8.49 -0.99
C HIS A 155 -32.44 7.52 -2.00
N MET A 156 -33.67 7.04 -1.73
CA MET A 156 -34.31 5.99 -2.54
C MET A 156 -34.78 6.46 -3.92
N SER A 157 -35.22 7.72 -4.05
CA SER A 157 -35.57 8.27 -5.38
C SER A 157 -34.35 8.35 -6.29
N SER A 158 -33.20 8.77 -5.76
CA SER A 158 -31.96 8.84 -6.53
C SER A 158 -31.43 7.44 -6.84
N PHE A 159 -31.64 6.45 -5.97
CA PHE A 159 -31.37 5.04 -6.28
C PHE A 159 -32.23 4.53 -7.44
N PHE A 160 -33.53 4.85 -7.49
CA PHE A 160 -34.38 4.50 -8.65
C PHE A 160 -33.86 5.10 -9.96
N HIS A 161 -33.50 6.38 -9.96
CA HIS A 161 -32.94 7.03 -11.16
C HIS A 161 -31.58 6.46 -11.56
N ALA A 162 -30.73 6.09 -10.59
CA ALA A 162 -29.47 5.41 -10.84
C ALA A 162 -29.70 4.04 -11.51
N MET A 163 -30.65 3.24 -11.00
CA MET A 163 -30.99 1.95 -11.60
C MET A 163 -31.60 2.07 -12.99
N ASN A 164 -32.41 3.10 -13.27
CA ASN A 164 -32.88 3.37 -14.64
C ASN A 164 -31.73 3.67 -15.60
N ALA A 165 -30.74 4.47 -15.16
CA ALA A 165 -29.57 4.75 -15.97
C ALA A 165 -28.75 3.48 -16.26
N SER A 166 -28.61 2.58 -15.27
CA SER A 166 -27.99 1.27 -15.45
C SER A 166 -28.77 0.38 -16.42
N LYS A 167 -30.10 0.35 -16.33
CA LYS A 167 -30.95 -0.44 -17.22
C LYS A 167 -30.75 -0.05 -18.69
N ILE A 168 -30.65 1.26 -18.98
CA ILE A 168 -30.36 1.74 -20.33
C ILE A 168 -29.03 1.15 -20.85
N VAL A 169 -27.99 1.08 -20.03
CA VAL A 169 -26.69 0.54 -20.43
C VAL A 169 -26.79 -0.96 -20.73
N ILE A 170 -27.51 -1.70 -19.90
CA ILE A 170 -27.72 -3.15 -20.04
C ILE A 170 -28.58 -3.46 -21.27
N ASP A 171 -29.75 -2.82 -21.41
CA ASP A 171 -30.71 -3.08 -22.50
C ASP A 171 -30.11 -2.74 -23.88
N ASN A 172 -29.20 -1.76 -23.95
CA ASN A 172 -28.50 -1.38 -25.19
C ASN A 172 -27.19 -2.17 -25.41
N ASN A 173 -26.90 -3.19 -24.61
CA ASN A 173 -25.70 -4.03 -24.72
C ASN A 173 -24.38 -3.23 -24.77
N TYR A 174 -24.27 -2.16 -23.99
CA TYR A 174 -23.05 -1.36 -23.95
C TYR A 174 -21.89 -2.05 -23.21
N CYS A 175 -22.16 -3.15 -22.52
CA CYS A 175 -21.19 -4.03 -21.87
C CYS A 175 -21.76 -5.45 -21.77
N ASP A 176 -20.88 -6.45 -21.70
CA ASP A 176 -21.26 -7.86 -21.54
C ASP A 176 -21.52 -8.24 -20.08
N LEU A 177 -20.87 -7.52 -19.15
CA LEU A 177 -21.04 -7.65 -17.72
C LEU A 177 -21.22 -6.26 -17.13
N PHE A 178 -22.28 -6.04 -16.36
CA PHE A 178 -22.49 -4.83 -15.60
C PHE A 178 -22.32 -5.13 -14.11
N ILE A 179 -21.50 -4.33 -13.44
CA ILE A 179 -21.19 -4.46 -12.01
C ILE A 179 -21.65 -3.19 -11.30
N LEU A 180 -22.56 -3.35 -10.35
CA LEU A 180 -22.88 -2.33 -9.36
C LEU A 180 -21.95 -2.51 -8.16
N ILE A 181 -21.29 -1.43 -7.73
CA ILE A 181 -20.58 -1.39 -6.45
C ILE A 181 -21.36 -0.45 -5.52
N ARG A 182 -21.86 -1.00 -4.41
CA ARG A 182 -22.66 -0.24 -3.43
C ARG A 182 -22.72 -0.91 -2.06
N ALA A 183 -22.46 -0.16 -0.99
CA ALA A 183 -22.69 -0.59 0.39
C ALA A 183 -24.00 -0.04 0.97
N ALA A 184 -24.46 1.12 0.51
CA ALA A 184 -25.70 1.72 0.98
C ALA A 184 -26.93 0.84 0.69
N LYS A 185 -27.92 0.88 1.59
CA LYS A 185 -29.14 0.05 1.53
C LYS A 185 -29.86 0.20 0.18
N LEU A 186 -30.44 -0.91 -0.29
CA LEU A 186 -31.19 -1.00 -1.56
C LEU A 186 -32.68 -0.64 -1.43
N GLY A 187 -33.16 -0.42 -0.20
CA GLY A 187 -34.57 -0.11 0.07
C GLY A 187 -35.41 -1.36 0.38
N LYS A 188 -36.73 -1.24 0.20
CA LYS A 188 -37.69 -2.32 0.44
C LYS A 188 -38.12 -3.00 -0.87
N PRO A 189 -38.49 -4.30 -0.86
CA PRO A 189 -38.89 -5.04 -2.07
C PRO A 189 -40.02 -4.44 -2.91
N ASN A 190 -40.92 -3.69 -2.29
CA ASN A 190 -42.05 -3.04 -2.95
C ASN A 190 -41.71 -1.69 -3.59
N THR A 191 -40.47 -1.21 -3.48
CA THR A 191 -40.05 0.05 -4.09
C THR A 191 -39.64 -0.17 -5.55
N LYS A 192 -39.98 0.78 -6.43
CA LYS A 192 -39.63 0.72 -7.85
C LYS A 192 -38.11 0.57 -8.08
N GLY A 193 -37.29 1.21 -7.24
CA GLY A 193 -35.83 1.10 -7.31
C GLY A 193 -35.33 -0.32 -7.03
N TYR A 194 -35.87 -0.97 -6.00
CA TYR A 194 -35.53 -2.36 -5.68
C TYR A 194 -36.00 -3.34 -6.76
N GLN A 195 -37.23 -3.20 -7.25
CA GLN A 195 -37.76 -4.04 -8.32
C GLN A 195 -36.89 -3.97 -9.59
N LEU A 196 -36.43 -2.75 -9.92
CA LEU A 196 -35.53 -2.54 -11.05
C LEU A 196 -34.15 -3.17 -10.81
N TYR A 197 -33.61 -3.02 -9.60
CA TYR A 197 -32.38 -3.69 -9.18
C TYR A 197 -32.49 -5.22 -9.34
N GLU A 198 -33.54 -5.85 -8.80
CA GLU A 198 -33.74 -7.31 -8.90
C GLU A 198 -33.82 -7.79 -10.36
N SER A 199 -34.47 -7.00 -11.23
CA SER A 199 -34.56 -7.35 -12.65
C SER A 199 -33.21 -7.36 -13.37
N MET A 200 -32.20 -6.64 -12.85
CA MET A 200 -30.88 -6.52 -13.45
C MET A 200 -29.82 -7.37 -12.75
N PHE A 201 -29.95 -7.62 -11.43
CA PHE A 201 -28.93 -8.26 -10.61
C PHE A 201 -29.44 -9.50 -9.86
N GLY A 202 -30.65 -9.96 -10.17
CA GLY A 202 -31.21 -11.19 -9.63
C GLY A 202 -30.47 -12.43 -10.12
N ALA A 203 -30.76 -13.58 -9.51
CA ALA A 203 -30.03 -14.84 -9.68
C ALA A 203 -29.97 -15.38 -11.13
N THR A 204 -30.87 -14.93 -12.02
CA THR A 204 -30.94 -15.36 -13.42
C THR A 204 -30.13 -14.49 -14.37
N THR A 205 -29.50 -13.43 -13.88
CA THR A 205 -28.74 -12.46 -14.70
C THR A 205 -27.24 -12.67 -14.56
N PRO A 206 -26.43 -12.36 -15.60
CA PRO A 206 -24.98 -12.43 -15.50
C PRO A 206 -24.37 -11.22 -14.78
N HIS A 207 -25.16 -10.19 -14.46
CA HIS A 207 -24.69 -8.96 -13.83
C HIS A 207 -24.55 -9.14 -12.33
N THR A 208 -23.70 -8.33 -11.71
CA THR A 208 -23.30 -8.57 -10.31
C THR A 208 -23.38 -7.30 -9.49
N HIS A 209 -23.79 -7.46 -8.23
CA HIS A 209 -23.69 -6.43 -7.22
C HIS A 209 -22.59 -6.81 -6.23
N ILE A 210 -21.59 -5.94 -6.08
CA ILE A 210 -20.52 -6.07 -5.09
C ILE A 210 -20.78 -5.07 -3.96
N ILE A 211 -20.84 -5.60 -2.74
CA ILE A 211 -20.83 -4.78 -1.52
C ILE A 211 -19.36 -4.58 -1.11
N PRO A 212 -18.83 -3.34 -1.22
CA PRO A 212 -17.47 -3.04 -0.78
C PRO A 212 -17.41 -2.98 0.75
N SER A 213 -16.26 -3.35 1.30
CA SER A 213 -15.92 -3.10 2.70
C SER A 213 -15.21 -1.75 2.85
N LEU A 214 -15.11 -1.24 4.09
CA LEU A 214 -14.31 -0.06 4.36
C LEU A 214 -12.82 -0.28 4.04
N GLU A 215 -12.32 -1.49 4.30
CA GLU A 215 -10.94 -1.86 4.01
C GLU A 215 -10.63 -1.84 2.51
N ASP A 216 -11.58 -2.21 1.65
CA ASP A 216 -11.43 -2.06 0.19
C ASP A 216 -11.15 -0.60 -0.19
N VAL A 217 -11.86 0.35 0.42
CA VAL A 217 -11.62 1.78 0.19
C VAL A 217 -10.25 2.20 0.72
N HIS A 218 -9.78 1.63 1.84
CA HIS A 218 -8.42 1.88 2.33
C HIS A 218 -7.36 1.45 1.33
N TYR A 219 -7.49 0.28 0.70
CA TYR A 219 -6.58 -0.17 -0.36
C TYR A 219 -6.56 0.81 -1.52
N LEU A 220 -7.73 1.12 -2.07
CA LEU A 220 -7.83 1.97 -3.26
C LEU A 220 -7.30 3.38 -3.00
N ARG A 221 -7.63 3.95 -1.82
CA ARG A 221 -7.17 5.28 -1.42
C ARG A 221 -5.67 5.32 -1.16
N THR A 222 -5.10 4.28 -0.57
CA THR A 222 -3.64 4.19 -0.32
C THR A 222 -2.87 4.28 -1.64
N TYR A 223 -3.25 3.47 -2.63
CA TYR A 223 -2.64 3.54 -3.96
C TYR A 223 -2.82 4.93 -4.59
N GLN A 224 -4.03 5.49 -4.53
CA GLN A 224 -4.29 6.82 -5.10
C GLN A 224 -3.37 7.90 -4.52
N LYS A 225 -3.11 7.89 -3.20
CA LYS A 225 -2.21 8.85 -2.55
C LYS A 225 -0.77 8.69 -3.05
N LEU A 226 -0.27 7.45 -3.07
CA LEU A 226 1.07 7.14 -3.59
C LEU A 226 1.21 7.52 -5.07
N ALA A 227 0.17 7.29 -5.88
CA ALA A 227 0.15 7.69 -7.29
C ALA A 227 0.24 9.21 -7.45
N TYR A 228 -0.44 10.00 -6.62
CA TYR A 228 -0.32 11.46 -6.64
C TYR A 228 1.09 11.93 -6.22
N GLU A 229 1.69 11.30 -5.22
CA GLU A 229 3.08 11.60 -4.81
C GLU A 229 4.08 11.24 -5.92
N ALA A 230 3.87 10.13 -6.64
CA ALA A 230 4.71 9.75 -7.78
C ALA A 230 4.52 10.70 -8.98
N GLU A 231 3.29 11.09 -9.29
CA GLU A 231 2.96 12.06 -10.34
C GLU A 231 3.57 13.44 -10.08
N SER A 232 3.70 13.84 -8.80
CA SER A 232 4.29 15.11 -8.38
C SER A 232 5.81 15.06 -8.14
N GLY A 233 6.42 13.87 -8.20
CA GLY A 233 7.85 13.69 -7.91
C GLY A 233 8.21 13.79 -6.43
N ASP A 234 7.25 13.56 -5.54
CA ASP A 234 7.43 13.58 -4.09
C ASP A 234 7.59 12.17 -3.48
N LEU A 235 7.22 11.10 -4.21
CA LEU A 235 7.37 9.73 -3.72
C LEU A 235 8.82 9.26 -3.79
N ASN A 236 9.40 8.97 -2.63
CA ASN A 236 10.74 8.37 -2.52
C ASN A 236 10.67 6.93 -2.02
N VAL A 237 11.24 6.01 -2.79
CA VAL A 237 11.47 4.62 -2.38
C VAL A 237 12.98 4.42 -2.26
N ASN A 238 13.43 4.09 -1.06
CA ASN A 238 14.84 3.84 -0.76
C ASN A 238 15.78 4.98 -1.23
N PHE A 239 15.42 6.21 -0.88
CA PHE A 239 16.16 7.44 -1.22
C PHE A 239 16.19 7.79 -2.72
N GLN A 240 15.45 7.06 -3.56
CA GLN A 240 15.26 7.39 -4.97
C GLN A 240 13.84 7.91 -5.19
N THR A 241 13.72 9.03 -5.88
CA THR A 241 12.42 9.54 -6.34
C THR A 241 11.93 8.65 -7.48
N ILE A 242 10.73 8.11 -7.36
CA ILE A 242 10.14 7.23 -8.37
C ILE A 242 8.97 7.91 -9.08
N ASP A 243 8.83 7.63 -10.36
CA ASP A 243 7.72 8.09 -11.18
C ASP A 243 6.51 7.13 -11.13
N LEU A 244 5.40 7.53 -11.74
CA LEU A 244 4.18 6.73 -11.76
C LEU A 244 4.37 5.35 -12.44
N PRO A 245 5.01 5.23 -13.63
CA PRO A 245 5.29 3.93 -14.23
C PRO A 245 6.08 2.98 -13.31
N THR A 246 7.09 3.51 -12.60
CA THR A 246 7.89 2.72 -11.65
C THR A 246 7.04 2.28 -10.46
N LEU A 247 6.20 3.16 -9.91
CA LEU A 247 5.27 2.82 -8.83
C LEU A 247 4.29 1.72 -9.27
N GLU A 248 3.70 1.83 -10.46
CA GLU A 248 2.78 0.83 -11.00
C GLU A 248 3.45 -0.55 -11.11
N GLN A 249 4.71 -0.60 -11.54
CA GLN A 249 5.49 -1.84 -11.58
C GLN A 249 5.72 -2.41 -10.18
N LEU A 250 6.15 -1.57 -9.22
CA LEU A 250 6.33 -1.99 -7.83
C LEU A 250 5.04 -2.54 -7.21
N VAL A 251 3.88 -1.94 -7.50
CA VAL A 251 2.58 -2.43 -7.01
C VAL A 251 2.28 -3.83 -7.52
N ARG A 252 2.54 -4.10 -8.81
CA ARG A 252 2.35 -5.43 -9.41
C ARG A 252 3.31 -6.45 -8.80
N ASP A 253 4.60 -6.13 -8.77
CA ASP A 253 5.66 -7.04 -8.32
C ASP A 253 5.57 -7.36 -6.83
N SER A 254 5.22 -6.37 -6.02
CA SER A 254 5.05 -6.54 -4.58
C SER A 254 3.79 -7.31 -4.20
N GLY A 255 2.75 -7.29 -5.06
CA GLY A 255 1.47 -7.93 -4.79
C GLY A 255 0.65 -7.29 -3.66
N VAL A 256 0.93 -6.02 -3.30
CA VAL A 256 0.28 -5.33 -2.16
C VAL A 256 -1.24 -5.18 -2.30
N LEU A 257 -1.77 -5.25 -3.52
CA LEU A 257 -3.21 -5.18 -3.80
C LEU A 257 -3.93 -6.54 -3.78
N LYS A 258 -3.19 -7.65 -3.68
CA LYS A 258 -3.77 -9.02 -3.76
C LYS A 258 -4.82 -9.30 -2.69
N ASP A 259 -4.69 -8.65 -1.52
CA ASP A 259 -5.58 -8.84 -0.38
C ASP A 259 -6.83 -7.94 -0.41
N CYS A 260 -7.00 -7.08 -1.43
CA CYS A 260 -8.19 -6.26 -1.58
C CYS A 260 -9.37 -7.11 -2.09
N GLN A 261 -10.40 -7.28 -1.25
CA GLN A 261 -11.56 -8.13 -1.55
C GLN A 261 -12.37 -7.60 -2.75
N LEU A 262 -12.47 -6.28 -2.91
CA LEU A 262 -13.13 -5.70 -4.06
C LEU A 262 -12.42 -6.08 -5.37
N LEU A 263 -11.08 -6.02 -5.40
CA LEU A 263 -10.31 -6.39 -6.59
C LEU A 263 -10.38 -7.91 -6.85
N GLN A 264 -10.42 -8.74 -5.81
CA GLN A 264 -10.68 -10.19 -5.94
C GLN A 264 -12.07 -10.47 -6.51
N LYS A 265 -13.13 -9.80 -6.00
CA LYS A 265 -14.52 -9.94 -6.50
C LYS A 265 -14.68 -9.44 -7.93
N LEU A 266 -13.82 -8.53 -8.38
CA LEU A 266 -13.71 -8.12 -9.79
C LEU A 266 -12.97 -9.16 -10.66
N GLY A 267 -12.41 -10.22 -10.06
CA GLY A 267 -11.69 -11.28 -10.77
C GLY A 267 -10.25 -10.92 -11.13
N LEU A 268 -9.65 -9.92 -10.47
CA LEU A 268 -8.25 -9.53 -10.70
C LEU A 268 -7.27 -10.40 -9.92
N PHE A 269 -7.73 -11.02 -8.83
CA PHE A 269 -6.92 -11.88 -7.97
C PHE A 269 -7.77 -13.06 -7.46
N GLU A 270 -7.10 -14.16 -7.14
CA GLU A 270 -7.73 -15.30 -6.47
C GLU A 270 -8.05 -14.96 -5.00
N ALA A 271 -9.13 -15.54 -4.48
CA ALA A 271 -9.50 -15.34 -3.08
C ALA A 271 -8.50 -16.08 -2.16
N PRO A 272 -8.04 -15.44 -1.07
CA PRO A 272 -7.08 -16.04 -0.15
C PRO A 272 -7.72 -17.13 0.72
N PRO A 273 -6.90 -18.00 1.35
CA PRO A 273 -7.34 -18.92 2.40
C PRO A 273 -7.82 -18.18 3.67
N SER A 274 -8.23 -18.92 4.71
CA SER A 274 -9.00 -18.39 5.85
C SER A 274 -8.38 -17.18 6.59
N PRO A 275 -9.20 -16.33 7.25
CA PRO A 275 -8.77 -15.02 7.79
C PRO A 275 -7.70 -15.09 8.89
N ASP A 276 -7.79 -16.04 9.82
CA ASP A 276 -6.89 -16.10 10.99
C ASP A 276 -5.47 -16.51 10.61
N VAL A 277 -5.34 -17.45 9.66
CA VAL A 277 -4.05 -17.86 9.09
C VAL A 277 -3.38 -16.66 8.40
N GLN A 278 -4.17 -15.76 7.82
CA GLN A 278 -3.67 -14.60 7.10
C GLN A 278 -3.00 -13.55 8.01
N MET A 279 -3.55 -13.27 9.21
CA MET A 279 -3.01 -12.21 10.08
C MET A 279 -1.61 -12.57 10.60
N LYS A 280 -1.43 -13.81 11.08
CA LYS A 280 -0.14 -14.28 11.59
C LYS A 280 0.91 -14.29 10.48
N GLU A 281 0.56 -14.78 9.28
CA GLU A 281 1.46 -14.76 8.12
C GLU A 281 1.83 -13.34 7.66
N LYS A 282 0.87 -12.41 7.66
CA LYS A 282 1.12 -10.99 7.33
C LYS A 282 2.10 -10.36 8.30
N ALA A 283 1.94 -10.61 9.60
CA ALA A 283 2.83 -10.10 10.62
C ALA A 283 4.25 -10.69 10.51
N GLN A 284 4.36 -11.99 10.21
CA GLN A 284 5.64 -12.65 9.94
C GLN A 284 6.35 -12.06 8.71
N LYS A 285 5.62 -11.88 7.60
CA LYS A 285 6.16 -11.25 6.38
C LYS A 285 6.60 -9.81 6.64
N PHE A 286 5.84 -9.05 7.42
CA PHE A 286 6.22 -7.69 7.82
C PHE A 286 7.51 -7.68 8.64
N LEU A 287 7.63 -8.55 9.65
CA LEU A 287 8.85 -8.70 10.45
C LEU A 287 10.08 -9.01 9.58
N ILE A 288 9.94 -9.96 8.65
CA ILE A 288 11.00 -10.34 7.72
C ILE A 288 11.40 -9.16 6.85
N ASN A 289 10.44 -8.47 6.21
CA ASN A 289 10.71 -7.30 5.38
C ASN A 289 11.41 -6.18 6.17
N LEU A 290 10.99 -5.95 7.40
CA LEU A 290 11.58 -4.95 8.29
C LEU A 290 13.04 -5.29 8.61
N LEU A 291 13.32 -6.56 8.95
CA LEU A 291 14.67 -7.03 9.23
C LEU A 291 15.53 -7.10 7.97
N GLN A 292 14.99 -7.43 6.80
CA GLN A 292 15.73 -7.39 5.55
C GLN A 292 16.17 -5.96 5.19
N LYS A 293 15.32 -4.97 5.46
CA LYS A 293 15.65 -3.56 5.23
C LYS A 293 16.66 -3.01 6.24
N GLU A 294 16.43 -3.25 7.53
CA GLU A 294 17.23 -2.62 8.59
C GLU A 294 18.42 -3.46 9.06
N CYS A 295 18.43 -4.76 8.72
CA CYS A 295 19.37 -5.82 9.08
C CYS A 295 19.50 -6.16 10.56
N LEU A 296 19.40 -5.15 11.43
CA LEU A 296 19.58 -5.29 12.86
C LEU A 296 18.68 -4.30 13.58
N LEU A 297 17.83 -4.80 14.48
CA LEU A 297 16.93 -3.97 15.27
C LEU A 297 16.84 -4.47 16.71
N GLY A 298 16.57 -3.57 17.65
CA GLY A 298 16.27 -3.97 19.03
C GLY A 298 14.97 -4.76 19.11
N ARG A 299 14.95 -5.83 19.90
CA ARG A 299 13.76 -6.69 20.07
C ARG A 299 12.55 -5.89 20.55
N SER A 300 12.73 -5.01 21.54
CA SER A 300 11.66 -4.13 22.04
C SER A 300 11.09 -3.19 20.98
N PHE A 301 11.94 -2.67 20.08
CA PHE A 301 11.50 -1.84 18.96
C PHE A 301 10.68 -2.65 17.95
N ILE A 302 11.09 -3.89 17.66
CA ILE A 302 10.34 -4.80 16.78
C ILE A 302 8.94 -5.08 17.33
N ILE A 303 8.84 -5.46 18.61
CA ILE A 303 7.54 -5.73 19.26
C ILE A 303 6.65 -4.48 19.22
N GLY A 304 7.21 -3.31 19.53
CA GLY A 304 6.48 -2.04 19.41
C GLY A 304 6.01 -1.75 17.97
N LYS A 305 6.84 -2.04 16.96
CA LYS A 305 6.47 -1.89 15.55
C LYS A 305 5.36 -2.86 15.14
N LEU A 306 5.46 -4.14 15.51
CA LEU A 306 4.43 -5.14 15.23
C LEU A 306 3.08 -4.74 15.84
N ARG A 307 3.08 -4.28 17.10
CA ARG A 307 1.86 -3.83 17.78
C ARG A 307 1.20 -2.61 17.16
N ASN A 308 2.00 -1.62 16.78
CA ASN A 308 1.49 -0.45 16.09
C ASN A 308 0.96 -0.81 14.70
N GLN A 309 1.54 -1.84 14.08
CA GLN A 309 1.19 -2.30 12.75
C GLN A 309 -0.06 -3.20 12.74
N PHE A 310 -0.22 -4.03 13.75
CA PHE A 310 -1.27 -5.04 13.88
C PHE A 310 -1.91 -4.91 15.26
N ILE A 311 -2.85 -3.95 15.39
CA ILE A 311 -3.46 -3.54 16.67
C ILE A 311 -4.16 -4.71 17.40
N ALA A 312 -4.61 -5.73 16.67
CA ALA A 312 -5.24 -6.92 17.23
C ALA A 312 -4.25 -7.89 17.90
N LEU A 313 -2.94 -7.76 17.68
CA LEU A 313 -1.92 -8.61 18.28
C LEU A 313 -1.52 -8.10 19.67
N SER A 314 -1.48 -9.02 20.63
CA SER A 314 -0.89 -8.79 21.95
C SER A 314 0.65 -8.85 21.91
N ASP A 315 1.31 -8.43 22.99
CA ASP A 315 2.75 -8.59 23.16
C ASP A 315 3.15 -10.08 23.08
N VAL A 316 2.31 -10.98 23.61
CA VAL A 316 2.53 -12.43 23.56
C VAL A 316 2.50 -12.93 22.12
N ASP A 317 1.50 -12.54 21.34
CA ASP A 317 1.39 -12.92 19.93
C ASP A 317 2.59 -12.42 19.12
N CYS A 318 3.05 -11.19 19.39
CA CYS A 318 4.21 -10.61 18.71
C CYS A 318 5.50 -11.38 19.04
N GLU A 319 5.66 -11.82 20.30
CA GLU A 319 6.80 -12.63 20.71
C GLU A 319 6.75 -14.04 20.11
N GLU A 320 5.57 -14.66 20.04
CA GLU A 320 5.40 -15.94 19.33
C GLU A 320 5.76 -15.81 17.84
N ILE A 321 5.32 -14.74 17.18
CA ILE A 321 5.69 -14.45 15.79
C ILE A 321 7.21 -14.32 15.63
N LEU A 322 7.88 -13.60 16.54
CA LEU A 322 9.33 -13.46 16.53
C LEU A 322 10.03 -14.83 16.67
N GLN A 323 9.59 -15.65 17.62
CA GLN A 323 10.14 -16.98 17.85
C GLN A 323 9.89 -17.92 16.67
N ASP A 324 8.69 -17.92 16.09
CA ASP A 324 8.37 -18.73 14.92
C ASP A 324 9.29 -18.40 13.72
N VAL A 325 9.62 -17.12 13.52
CA VAL A 325 10.55 -16.70 12.45
C VAL A 325 12.00 -17.04 12.81
N HIS A 326 12.37 -16.97 14.09
CA HIS A 326 13.69 -17.39 14.58
C HIS A 326 13.92 -18.89 14.34
N ILE A 327 12.96 -19.74 14.74
CA ILE A 327 13.04 -21.20 14.60
C ILE A 327 13.17 -21.60 13.13
N ARG A 328 12.52 -20.88 12.22
CA ARG A 328 12.66 -21.08 10.75
C ARG A 328 14.01 -20.65 10.17
N GLY A 329 14.91 -20.11 11.00
CA GLY A 329 16.27 -19.73 10.61
C GLY A 329 16.35 -18.47 9.77
N SER A 330 15.28 -17.68 9.66
CA SER A 330 15.30 -16.41 8.91
C SER A 330 15.85 -15.24 9.73
N LEU A 331 15.99 -15.39 11.05
CA LEU A 331 16.60 -14.38 11.92
C LEU A 331 17.31 -15.04 13.10
N THR A 332 18.19 -14.28 13.77
CA THR A 332 18.86 -14.69 15.01
C THR A 332 18.72 -13.62 16.09
N ILE A 333 18.60 -14.05 17.35
CA ILE A 333 18.57 -13.18 18.52
C ILE A 333 19.98 -13.08 19.10
N ILE A 334 20.53 -11.87 19.09
CA ILE A 334 21.86 -11.56 19.61
C ILE A 334 21.74 -11.16 21.09
N ASN A 335 22.67 -11.65 21.89
CA ASN A 335 22.68 -11.55 23.35
C ASN A 335 21.44 -12.21 23.98
N PRO A 336 21.18 -13.51 23.74
CA PRO A 336 20.04 -14.20 24.34
C PRO A 336 20.16 -14.26 25.88
N SER A 337 19.15 -14.84 26.54
CA SER A 337 19.09 -15.01 28.01
C SER A 337 20.47 -15.31 28.61
N PRO A 338 20.91 -14.59 29.67
CA PRO A 338 20.10 -13.90 30.67
C PRO A 338 19.79 -12.41 30.40
N ALA A 339 20.19 -11.85 29.25
CA ALA A 339 19.93 -10.43 28.95
C ALA A 339 18.42 -10.13 28.85
N LYS A 340 18.00 -8.93 29.27
CA LYS A 340 16.59 -8.52 29.20
C LYS A 340 16.18 -8.27 27.75
N PRO A 341 14.90 -8.43 27.36
CA PRO A 341 14.44 -8.14 25.99
C PRO A 341 14.79 -6.73 25.47
N LYS A 342 14.96 -5.74 26.37
CA LYS A 342 15.38 -4.38 26.00
C LYS A 342 16.85 -4.26 25.58
N GLU A 343 17.68 -5.23 25.95
CA GLU A 343 19.12 -5.31 25.68
C GLU A 343 19.42 -6.28 24.50
N GLN A 344 18.39 -6.92 23.97
CA GLN A 344 18.48 -7.90 22.90
C GLN A 344 18.35 -7.25 21.53
N LEU A 345 19.20 -7.69 20.60
CA LEU A 345 19.13 -7.32 19.20
C LEU A 345 18.65 -8.51 18.38
N VAL A 346 18.03 -8.24 17.25
CA VAL A 346 17.54 -9.23 16.32
C VAL A 346 18.14 -8.92 14.96
N ALA A 347 18.86 -9.89 14.40
CA ALA A 347 19.54 -9.77 13.12
C ALA A 347 18.86 -10.63 12.07
N TRP A 348 18.76 -10.10 10.85
CA TRP A 348 18.39 -10.87 9.67
C TRP A 348 19.48 -11.91 9.36
N VAL A 349 19.06 -13.14 9.05
CA VAL A 349 19.98 -14.19 8.56
C VAL A 349 19.65 -14.44 7.09
N PRO A 350 20.54 -14.06 6.14
CA PRO A 350 20.36 -14.39 4.74
C PRO A 350 20.30 -15.92 4.59
N GLN A 351 19.25 -16.44 3.96
CA GLN A 351 19.20 -17.85 3.64
C GLN A 351 20.12 -18.09 2.43
N SER A 352 21.14 -18.93 2.61
CA SER A 352 22.00 -19.39 1.52
C SER A 352 21.14 -20.05 0.45
N SER A 353 21.21 -19.53 -0.78
CA SER A 353 20.55 -20.12 -1.95
C SER A 353 21.25 -21.40 -2.39
#